data_AF-A0A954VXS5-F1
#
_entry.id   AF-A0A954VXS5-F1
#
_cell.length_a   1.000
_cell.length_b   1.000
_cell.length_c   1.000
_cell.angle_alpha   90.00
_cell.angle_beta   90.00
_cell.angle_gamma   90.00
#
_symmetry.space_group_name_H-M   'P 1'
#
loop_
_entity.id
_entity.type
_entity.pdbx_description
1 polymer ?
#
loop_
_entity_poly.entity_id
_entity_poly.type
_entity_poly.pdbx_seq_one_letter_code
_entity_poly.pdbx_strand_id
1 'polypeptide(L)'
;MEISWKASALDLQPITDECQLMQRLAAGDNQAMQSLIAQFGPMLQRLIGRLTAWDDASDDILQEVLVKAWDRASEFRGTGSLEGWL
;
A
#
# COMPACT_ATOMS: atom_id res chain seq x y z
N MET A 1 6.64 8.86 16.50
CA MET A 1 5.99 9.90 15.68
C MET A 1 4.67 9.33 15.22
N GLU A 2 3.53 9.93 15.58
CA GLU A 2 2.23 9.51 15.06
C GLU A 2 2.22 9.75 13.56
N ILE A 3 2.38 8.69 12.76
CA ILE A 3 2.04 8.77 11.34
C ILE A 3 0.53 8.96 11.32
N SER A 4 0.09 10.21 11.17
CA SER A 4 -1.31 10.58 11.07
C SER A 4 -1.83 10.11 9.71
N TRP A 5 -2.16 8.83 9.59
CA TRP A 5 -2.89 8.24 8.45
C TRP A 5 -4.32 8.75 8.34
N LYS A 6 -4.73 9.69 9.20
CA LYS A 6 -5.99 10.45 9.06
C LYS A 6 -5.85 11.48 7.92
N ALA A 7 -5.49 11.00 6.72
CA ALA A 7 -6.15 11.54 5.53
C ALA A 7 -7.65 11.52 5.85
N SER A 8 -8.36 12.63 5.64
CA SER A 8 -9.78 12.73 6.00
C SER A 8 -10.49 11.49 5.44
N ALA A 9 -10.92 10.58 6.33
CA ALA A 9 -11.47 9.29 5.91
C ALA A 9 -12.72 9.45 5.02
N LEU A 10 -13.24 10.67 4.91
CA LEU A 10 -14.30 11.07 3.99
C LEU A 10 -13.90 11.01 2.49
N ASP A 11 -12.62 11.11 2.13
CA ASP A 11 -12.19 11.18 0.71
C ASP A 11 -11.47 9.92 0.22
N LEU A 12 -11.14 8.98 1.11
CA LEU A 12 -10.53 7.71 0.73
C LEU A 12 -11.58 6.79 0.12
N GLN A 13 -11.40 6.47 -1.15
CA GLN A 13 -12.27 5.52 -1.81
C GLN A 13 -11.91 4.10 -1.37
N PRO A 14 -12.88 3.32 -0.84
CA PRO A 14 -12.64 1.92 -0.56
C PRO A 14 -12.29 1.20 -1.88
N ILE A 15 -11.28 0.35 -1.82
CA ILE A 15 -10.83 -0.42 -2.97
C ILE A 15 -11.85 -1.53 -3.20
N THR A 16 -12.67 -1.36 -4.23
CA THR A 16 -13.62 -2.36 -4.71
C THR A 16 -13.11 -3.10 -5.94
N ASP A 17 -12.16 -2.50 -6.66
CA ASP A 17 -11.52 -3.05 -7.85
C ASP A 17 -10.01 -2.81 -7.74
N GLU A 18 -9.27 -3.90 -7.52
CA GLU A 18 -7.82 -3.89 -7.37
C GLU A 18 -7.12 -3.49 -8.68
N CYS A 19 -7.65 -3.91 -9.83
CA CYS A 19 -7.08 -3.57 -11.13
C CYS A 19 -7.24 -2.07 -11.40
N GLN A 20 -8.41 -1.50 -11.11
CA GLN A 20 -8.64 -0.06 -11.26
C GLN A 20 -7.74 0.75 -10.32
N LEU A 21 -7.56 0.30 -9.06
CA LEU A 21 -6.64 0.93 -8.13
C LEU A 21 -5.22 0.97 -8.69
N MET A 22 -4.71 -0.17 -9.16
CA MET A 22 -3.33 -0.28 -9.64
C MET A 22 -3.11 0.49 -10.95
N GLN A 23 -4.13 0.59 -11.81
CA GLN A 23 -4.09 1.48 -12.98
C GLN A 23 -3.98 2.96 -12.60
N ARG A 24 -4.74 3.40 -11.57
CA ARG A 24 -4.64 4.78 -11.05
C ARG A 24 -3.29 5.04 -10.40
N LEU A 25 -2.78 4.07 -9.64
CA LEU A 25 -1.45 4.13 -9.03
C LEU A 25 -0.37 4.29 -10.11
N ALA A 26 -0.44 3.49 -11.18
CA ALA A 26 0.46 3.61 -12.34
C ALA A 26 0.35 4.95 -13.08
N ALA A 27 -0.81 5.61 -13.00
CA ALA A 27 -1.04 6.94 -13.56
C ALA A 27 -0.58 8.09 -12.64
N GLY A 28 -0.02 7.78 -11.46
CA GLY A 28 0.46 8.78 -10.52
C GLY A 28 -0.60 9.35 -9.59
N ASP A 29 -1.71 8.65 -9.37
CA ASP A 29 -2.80 9.09 -8.51
C ASP A 29 -2.45 8.92 -7.01
N ASN A 30 -2.17 10.05 -6.34
CA ASN A 30 -1.88 10.07 -4.90
C ASN A 30 -3.05 9.56 -4.03
N GLN A 31 -4.31 9.73 -4.45
CA GLN A 31 -5.44 9.18 -3.70
C GLN A 31 -5.47 7.66 -3.80
N ALA A 32 -5.09 7.08 -4.94
CA ALA A 32 -4.95 5.63 -5.08
C ALA A 32 -3.88 5.08 -4.10
N MET A 33 -2.75 5.78 -3.96
CA MET A 33 -1.73 5.41 -2.97
C MET A 33 -2.27 5.49 -1.54
N GLN A 34 -3.03 6.53 -1.19
CA GLN A 34 -3.63 6.65 0.13
C GLN A 34 -4.64 5.53 0.40
N SER A 35 -5.45 5.15 -0.59
CA SER A 35 -6.36 4.00 -0.49
C SER A 35 -5.61 2.68 -0.29
N LEU A 36 -4.52 2.45 -1.04
CA LEU A 36 -3.66 1.28 -0.90
C LEU A 36 -3.08 1.19 0.52
N ILE A 37 -2.49 2.29 1.00
CA ILE A 37 -1.92 2.39 2.34
C ILE A 37 -2.99 2.17 3.41
N ALA A 38 -4.16 2.78 3.28
CA ALA A 38 -5.23 2.65 4.27
C ALA A 38 -5.74 1.22 4.39
N GLN A 39 -5.80 0.46 3.28
CA GLN A 39 -6.29 -0.90 3.28
C GLN A 39 -5.20 -1.93 3.63
N PHE A 40 -4.03 -1.84 3.00
CA PHE A 40 -2.97 -2.86 3.10
C PHE A 40 -1.85 -2.48 4.08
N GLY A 41 -1.68 -1.21 4.43
CA GLY A 41 -0.63 -0.72 5.33
C GLY A 41 -0.58 -1.45 6.67
N PRO A 42 -1.69 -1.63 7.42
CA PRO A 42 -1.68 -2.36 8.70
C PRO A 42 -1.28 -3.84 8.55
N MET A 43 -1.65 -4.47 7.43
CA MET A 43 -1.26 -5.85 7.13
C MET A 43 0.24 -5.94 6.85
N LEU A 44 0.76 -5.05 5.99
CA LEU A 44 2.18 -4.98 5.63
C LEU A 44 3.05 -4.65 6.84
N GLN A 45 2.68 -3.65 7.65
CA GLN A 45 3.36 -3.31 8.90
C GLN A 45 3.51 -4.52 9.80
N ARG A 46 2.43 -5.29 9.98
CA ARG A 46 2.46 -6.48 10.83
C ARG A 46 3.26 -7.63 10.23
N LEU A 47 3.25 -7.78 8.90
CA LEU A 47 4.08 -8.77 8.21
C LEU A 47 5.56 -8.42 8.37
N ILE A 48 5.94 -7.20 8.00
CA ILE A 48 7.32 -6.70 8.04
C ILE A 48 7.85 -6.71 9.48
N GLY A 49 7.08 -6.20 10.44
CA GLY A 49 7.48 -6.24 11.85
C GLY A 49 7.74 -7.67 12.36
N ARG A 50 7.01 -8.68 11.88
CA ARG A 50 7.34 -10.08 12.21
C ARG A 50 8.63 -10.56 11.55
N LEU A 51 8.90 -10.12 10.32
CA LEU A 51 10.10 -10.51 9.57
C LEU A 51 11.38 -9.86 10.12
N THR A 52 11.26 -8.65 10.68
CA THR A 52 12.40 -7.91 11.25
C THR A 52 12.46 -7.97 12.78
N ALA A 53 11.59 -8.76 13.43
CA ALA A 53 11.45 -8.80 14.88
C ALA A 53 11.16 -7.42 15.52
N TRP A 54 10.41 -6.57 14.82
CA TRP A 54 9.99 -5.23 15.24
C TRP A 54 11.15 -4.29 15.54
N ASP A 55 12.27 -4.48 14.85
CA ASP A 55 13.39 -3.56 14.90
C ASP A 55 13.10 -2.23 14.17
N ASP A 56 14.04 -1.30 14.29
CA ASP A 56 13.94 0.05 13.72
C ASP A 56 13.91 0.05 12.17
N ALA A 57 14.22 -1.07 11.51
CA ALA A 57 14.22 -1.17 10.05
C ALA A 57 12.81 -1.41 9.47
N SER A 58 11.83 -1.80 10.30
CA SER A 58 10.47 -2.15 9.83
C SER A 58 9.80 -1.01 9.05
N ASP A 59 9.95 0.24 9.51
CA ASP A 59 9.31 1.40 8.87
C ASP A 59 9.97 1.73 7.52
N ASP A 60 11.29 1.60 7.42
CA ASP A 60 12.04 1.81 6.18
C ASP A 60 11.67 0.77 5.12
N ILE A 61 11.56 -0.50 5.52
CA ILE A 61 11.14 -1.58 4.63
C ILE A 61 9.70 -1.38 4.16
N LEU A 62 8.80 -0.94 5.04
CA LEU A 62 7.43 -0.63 4.65
C LEU A 62 7.40 0.47 3.57
N GLN A 63 8.16 1.54 3.76
CA GLN A 63 8.27 2.60 2.77
C GLN A 63 8.82 2.06 1.45
N GLU A 64 9.86 1.24 1.48
CA GLU A 64 10.44 0.63 0.28
C GLU A 64 9.44 -0.26 -0.46
N VAL A 65 8.63 -1.05 0.27
CA VAL A 65 7.56 -1.88 -0.31
C VAL A 65 6.52 -0.99 -1.00
N LEU A 66 6.07 0.09 -0.35
CA LEU A 66 5.09 1.01 -0.92
C LEU A 66 5.62 1.72 -2.18
N VAL A 67 6.89 2.17 -2.16
CA VAL A 67 7.55 2.78 -3.34
C VAL A 67 7.66 1.77 -4.48
N LYS A 68 8.05 0.51 -4.19
CA LYS A 68 8.09 -0.55 -5.21
C LYS A 68 6.71 -0.87 -5.77
N ALA A 69 5.67 -0.85 -4.93
CA ALA A 69 4.30 -1.05 -5.37
C ALA A 69 3.84 0.04 -6.34
N TRP A 70 4.20 1.30 -6.07
CA TRP A 70 3.96 2.44 -6.95
C TRP A 70 4.68 2.29 -8.29
N ASP A 71 5.99 2.04 -8.27
CA ASP A 71 6.82 1.93 -9.47
C ASP A 71 6.38 0.76 -10.37
N ARG A 72 5.97 -0.36 -9.75
CA ARG A 72 5.53 -1.58 -10.45
C ARG A 72 4.03 -1.69 -10.64
N ALA A 73 3.26 -0.65 -10.34
CA ALA A 73 1.81 -0.73 -10.39
C ALA A 73 1.26 -1.19 -11.74
N SER A 74 1.91 -0.78 -12.84
CA SER A 74 1.54 -1.15 -14.21
C SER A 74 1.77 -2.63 -14.55
N GLU A 75 2.54 -3.35 -13.73
CA GLU A 75 2.80 -4.78 -13.86
C GLU A 75 1.70 -5.64 -13.23
N PHE A 76 0.85 -5.07 -12.37
CA PHE A 76 -0.28 -5.80 -11.81
C PHE A 76 -1.30 -6.14 -12.91
N ARG A 77 -1.53 -7.43 -13.13
CA ARG A 77 -2.44 -7.96 -14.16
C ARG A 77 -3.78 -8.45 -13.61
N GLY A 78 -3.99 -8.42 -12.29
CA GLY A 78 -5.16 -9.02 -11.66
C GLY A 78 -5.17 -10.56 -11.67
N THR A 79 -4.03 -11.19 -11.96
CA THR A 79 -3.87 -12.65 -11.90
C THR A 79 -3.54 -13.08 -10.47
N GLY A 80 -4.49 -12.89 -9.56
CA GLY A 80 -4.31 -13.09 -8.11
C GLY A 80 -4.85 -11.91 -7.31
N SER A 81 -4.85 -12.03 -5.97
CA SER A 81 -5.19 -10.90 -5.10
C SER A 81 -4.05 -9.89 -5.04
N LEU A 82 -4.40 -8.62 -4.88
CA LEU A 82 -3.41 -7.58 -4.63
C LEU A 82 -2.64 -7.84 -3.33
N GLU A 83 -3.28 -8.42 -2.31
CA GLU A 83 -2.60 -8.87 -1.07
C GLU A 83 -1.46 -9.86 -1.34
N GLY A 84 -1.61 -10.78 -2.29
CA GLY A 84 -0.55 -11.74 -2.61
C GLY A 84 0.53 -11.18 -3.55
N TRP A 85 0.25 -10.05 -4.21
CA TRP A 85 1.21 -9.36 -5.06
C TRP A 85 2.10 -8.39 -4.25
N LEU A 86 1.54 -7.78 -3.21
CA LEU A 86 2.23 -6.92 -2.24
C LEU A 86 3.17 -7.73 -1.34
#